data_AF-A0A6N7H9Z9-F1
#
_entry.id   AF-A0A6N7H9Z9-F1
#
_cell.length_a   1.000
_cell.length_b   1.000
_cell.length_c   1.000
_cell.angle_alpha   90.00
_cell.angle_beta   90.00
_cell.angle_gamma   90.00
#
_symmetry.space_group_name_H-M   'P 1'
#
loop_
_entity.id
_entity.type
_entity.pdbx_description
1 polymer ?
#
loop_
_entity_poly.entity_id
_entity_poly.type
_entity_poly.pdbx_seq_one_letter_code
_entity_poly.pdbx_strand_id
1 'polypeptide(L)' 'MKLSVSLPAEDVAFVDEFVERTGEPSRSSAIQRAIALLRAAELEDEYAAAFDEVDKAETAAWDRAVADGLDDNR' A
#
# COMPACT_ATOMS: atom_id res chain seq x y z
N MET A 1 9.58 -18.83 7.74
CA MET A 1 8.71 -20.01 7.89
C MET A 1 8.41 -20.59 6.52
N LYS A 2 8.31 -21.92 6.36
CA LYS A 2 7.88 -22.56 5.10
C LYS A 2 6.46 -23.07 5.26
N LEU A 3 5.62 -22.85 4.24
CA LEU A 3 4.23 -23.29 4.20
C LEU A 3 4.02 -24.12 2.93
N SER A 4 3.26 -25.22 3.04
CA SER A 4 2.76 -25.96 1.89
C SER A 4 1.33 -25.52 1.63
N VAL A 5 1.02 -25.13 0.40
CA VAL A 5 -0.31 -24.67 -0.01
C VAL A 5 -0.75 -25.37 -1.27
N SER A 6 -2.04 -25.65 -1.38
CA SER A 6 -2.66 -26.14 -2.61
C SER A 6 -3.38 -24.98 -3.28
N LEU A 7 -3.03 -24.71 -4.53
CA LEU A 7 -3.64 -23.68 -5.36
C LEU A 7 -4.12 -24.30 -6.68
N PRO A 8 -5.23 -23.81 -7.25
CA PRO A 8 -5.61 -24.09 -8.63
C PRO A 8 -4.48 -23.78 -9.62
N ALA A 9 -4.45 -24.46 -10.76
CA ALA A 9 -3.36 -24.32 -11.73
C ALA A 9 -3.32 -22.90 -12.34
N GLU A 10 -4.49 -22.30 -12.53
CA GLU A 10 -4.67 -20.93 -13.01
C GLU A 10 -4.07 -19.90 -12.05
N ASP A 11 -4.22 -20.09 -10.74
CA ASP A 11 -3.67 -19.19 -9.73
C ASP A 11 -2.14 -19.30 -9.69
N VAL A 12 -1.60 -20.50 -9.85
CA VAL A 12 -0.14 -20.71 -9.95
C VAL A 12 0.41 -20.02 -11.19
N ALA A 13 -0.27 -20.15 -12.34
CA ALA A 13 0.13 -19.49 -13.58
C ALA A 13 0.11 -17.96 -13.45
N PHE A 14 -0.90 -17.41 -12.78
CA PHE A 14 -0.96 -15.98 -12.49
C PHE A 14 0.22 -15.51 -11.63
N VAL A 15 0.57 -16.26 -10.57
CA VAL A 15 1.72 -15.92 -9.72
C VAL A 15 3.02 -15.99 -10.51
N ASP A 16 3.18 -16.96 -11.41
CA ASP A 16 4.35 -17.07 -12.28
C ASP A 16 4.49 -15.85 -13.20
N GLU A 17 3.42 -15.49 -13.91
CA GLU A 17 3.42 -14.31 -14.78
C GLU A 17 3.69 -13.03 -13.98
N PHE A 18 3.13 -12.91 -12.78
CA PHE A 18 3.38 -11.78 -11.90
C PHE A 18 4.86 -11.68 -11.54
N VAL A 19 5.48 -12.79 -11.13
CA VAL A 19 6.90 -12.86 -10.78
C VAL A 19 7.77 -12.41 -11.96
N GLU A 20 7.49 -12.89 -13.17
CA GLU A 20 8.20 -12.50 -14.39
C GLU A 20 8.03 -11.00 -14.70
N ARG A 21 6.78 -10.50 -14.63
CA ARG A 21 6.44 -9.12 -14.97
C ARG A 21 7.05 -8.11 -14.00
N THR A 22 7.10 -8.44 -12.70
CA THR A 22 7.58 -7.50 -11.67
C THR A 22 9.03 -7.75 -11.26
N GLY A 23 9.69 -8.76 -11.82
CA GLY A 23 11.07 -9.12 -11.49
C GLY A 23 11.24 -9.63 -10.06
N GLU A 24 10.20 -10.25 -9.48
CA GLU A 24 10.28 -10.79 -8.13
C GLU A 24 11.25 -12.00 -8.11
N PRO A 25 12.02 -12.21 -7.03
CA PRO A 25 13.02 -13.26 -6.99
C PRO A 25 12.42 -14.68 -6.84
N SER A 26 11.15 -14.79 -6.45
CA SER A 26 10.45 -16.07 -6.30
C SER A 26 8.94 -15.91 -6.15
N ARG A 27 8.19 -17.00 -6.34
CA ARG A 27 6.74 -17.08 -6.01
C ARG A 27 6.45 -16.64 -4.57
N SER A 28 7.29 -17.04 -3.61
CA SER A 28 7.13 -16.65 -2.21
C SER A 28 7.25 -15.14 -2.01
N SER A 29 8.08 -14.44 -2.80
CA SER A 29 8.21 -12.98 -2.76
C SER A 29 6.94 -12.31 -3.29
N ALA A 30 6.40 -12.80 -4.41
CA ALA A 30 5.12 -12.35 -4.94
C ALA A 30 3.97 -12.55 -3.94
N ILE A 31 3.91 -13.70 -3.26
CA ILE A 31 2.90 -13.95 -2.22
C ILE A 31 3.09 -13.02 -1.01
N GLN A 32 4.33 -12.76 -0.58
CA GLN A 32 4.59 -11.80 0.51
C GLN A 32 4.12 -10.38 0.13
N ARG A 33 4.37 -9.97 -1.11
CA ARG A 33 3.88 -8.70 -1.65
C ARG A 33 2.35 -8.65 -1.68
N ALA A 34 1.69 -9.72 -2.13
CA ALA A 34 0.24 -9.81 -2.12
C ALA A 34 -0.34 -9.69 -0.69
N ILE A 35 0.28 -10.32 0.30
CA ILE A 35 -0.13 -10.20 1.71
C ILE A 35 0.06 -8.75 2.21
N ALA A 36 1.16 -8.09 1.85
CA ALA A 36 1.37 -6.70 2.21
C ALA A 36 0.31 -5.77 1.60
N LEU A 37 -0.06 -6.01 0.34
CA LEU A 37 -1.14 -5.27 -0.32
C LEU A 37 -2.50 -5.54 0.33
N LEU A 38 -2.78 -6.78 0.74
CA LEU A 38 -4.03 -7.11 1.43
C LEU A 38 -4.14 -6.36 2.77
N ARG A 39 -3.07 -6.31 3.56
CA ARG A 39 -3.04 -5.52 4.81
C ARG A 39 -3.18 -4.03 4.55
N ALA A 40 -2.61 -3.53 3.46
CA ALA A 40 -2.76 -2.13 3.07
C ALA A 40 -4.20 -1.80 2.64
N ALA A 41 -4.89 -2.73 1.97
CA ALA A 41 -6.29 -2.56 1.60
C ALA A 41 -7.22 -2.54 2.83
N GLU A 42 -6.89 -3.28 3.89
CA GLU A 42 -7.63 -3.23 5.17
C GLU A 42 -7.48 -1.87 5.88
N LEU A 43 -6.46 -1.07 5.55
CA LEU A 43 -6.24 0.25 6.14
C LEU A 43 -7.11 1.35 5.48
N GLU A 44 -7.76 1.10 4.34
CA GLU A 44 -8.54 2.13 3.63
C GLU A 44 -9.65 2.73 4.51
N ASP A 45 -10.42 1.87 5.18
CA ASP A 45 -11.50 2.31 6.07
C ASP A 45 -10.96 3.05 7.30
N GLU A 46 -9.81 2.62 7.82
CA GLU A 46 -9.14 3.27 8.97
C GLU A 46 -8.62 4.67 8.60
N TYR A 47 -8.02 4.82 7.41
CA TYR A 47 -7.62 6.12 6.90
C TYR A 47 -8.82 7.03 6.60
N ALA A 48 -9.90 6.48 6.02
CA ALA A 48 -11.12 7.24 5.76
C ALA A 48 -11.72 7.76 7.08
N ALA A 49 -11.83 6.91 8.10
CA ALA A 49 -12.29 7.31 9.42
C ALA A 49 -11.37 8.38 10.04
N ALA A 50 -10.05 8.20 9.95
CA ALA A 50 -9.08 9.18 10.47
C ALA A 50 -9.21 10.55 9.78
N PHE A 51 -9.49 10.58 8.47
CA PHE A 51 -9.75 11.84 7.75
C PHE A 51 -11.08 12.49 8.16
N ASP A 52 -12.11 11.70 8.45
CA ASP A 52 -13.41 12.20 8.95
C ASP A 52 -13.33 12.73 10.39
N GLU A 53 -12.37 12.27 11.19
CA GLU A 53 -12.12 12.74 12.56
C GLU A 53 -11.50 14.15 12.62
N VAL A 54 -10.87 14.63 11.55
CA VAL A 54 -10.20 15.93 11.55
C VAL A 54 -11.24 17.06 11.53
N ASP A 55 -11.21 17.92 12.57
CA ASP A 55 -12.05 19.11 12.59
C ASP A 55 -11.58 20.12 11.53
N LYS A 56 -12.52 20.73 10.81
CA LYS A 56 -12.27 21.77 9.80
C LYS A 56 -11.44 22.95 10.35
N ALA A 57 -11.58 23.28 11.63
CA ALA A 57 -10.80 24.32 12.29
C ALA A 57 -9.33 23.90 12.49
N GLU A 58 -9.09 22.62 12.73
CA GLU A 58 -7.73 22.06 12.80
C GLU A 58 -7.10 22.01 11.41
N THR A 59 -7.82 21.58 10.37
CA THR A 59 -7.35 21.62 8.98
C THR A 59 -6.92 23.03 8.57
N ALA A 60 -7.76 24.04 8.82
CA ALA A 60 -7.45 25.43 8.47
C ALA A 60 -6.21 25.98 9.19
N ALA A 61 -5.93 25.51 10.40
CA ALA A 61 -4.73 25.89 11.14
C ALA A 61 -3.45 25.29 10.56
N TRP A 62 -3.54 24.10 9.96
CA TRP A 62 -2.43 23.43 9.27
C TRP A 62 -2.23 23.91 7.83
N ASP A 63 -3.31 24.24 7.10
CA ASP A 63 -3.27 24.72 5.71
C ASP A 63 -2.36 25.94 5.52
N ARG A 64 -2.28 26.81 6.53
CA ARG A 64 -1.44 28.02 6.50
C ARG A 64 0.07 27.72 6.40
N ALA A 65 0.51 26.53 6.79
CA ALA A 65 1.91 26.11 6.77
C ALA A 65 2.29 25.37 5.47
N VAL A 66 1.34 25.14 4.56
CA VAL A 66 1.56 24.32 3.34
C VAL A 66 2.64 24.89 2.40
N ALA A 67 2.85 26.22 2.44
CA ALA A 67 3.80 26.92 1.59
C ALA A 67 5.13 27.28 2.31
N ASP A 68 5.27 26.90 3.58
CA ASP A 68 6.45 27.24 4.37
C ASP A 68 7.71 26.61 3.73
N GLY A 69 8.70 27.45 3.40
CA GLY A 69 9.98 27.02 2.83
C GLY A 69 10.01 26.78 1.32
N LEU A 70 8.88 26.95 0.60
CA LEU A 70 8.83 26.81 -0.86
C LEU A 70 9.36 28.04 -1.62
N ASP A 71 9.52 29.18 -0.94
CA ASP A 71 10.08 30.42 -1.50
C ASP A 71 11.61 30.54 -1.39
N ASP A 72 12.34 29.45 -1.08
CA ASP A 72 13.82 29.47 -1.10
C ASP A 72 14.35 29.42 -2.54
N ASN A 73 14.14 30.52 -3.26
CA ASN A 73 14.86 30.84 -4.48
C ASN A 73 16.16 31.57 -4.07
N ARG A 74 17.19 30.79 -3.75
CA ARG A 74 18.58 31.26 -3.57
C ARG A 74 19.55 30.49 -4.45
#